data_AF-A0A9W6CK57-F1
#
_entry.id   AF-A0A9W6CK57-F1
#
_cell.length_a   1.000
_cell.length_b   1.000
_cell.length_c   1.000
_cell.angle_alpha   90.00
_cell.angle_beta   90.00
_cell.angle_gamma   90.00
#
_symmetry.space_group_name_H-M   'P 1'
#
loop_
_entity.id
_entity.type
_entity.pdbx_description
1 polymer ?
#
loop_
_entity_poly.entity_id
_entity_poly.type
_entity_poly.pdbx_seq_one_letter_code
_entity_poly.pdbx_strand_id
1 'polypeptide(L)'
;MATEVERLREENDLLRLRVEELEGLLLNADLPPSLGLSRTAGRVLSLLLARTIVTKEAVMTALYSIAVEDPPDDKIVAAFIFSLRRKLAPHGVAIHSKVGRGAPGYWITNEDKAKVRALS
;
A
#
# COMPACT_ATOMS: atom_id res chain seq x y z
N MET A 1 -39.40 -11.58 -2.66
CA MET A 1 -38.33 -12.61 -2.62
C MET A 1 -37.20 -12.07 -3.46
N ALA A 2 -36.02 -11.84 -2.87
CA ALA A 2 -34.85 -11.44 -3.63
C ALA A 2 -34.58 -12.53 -4.68
N THR A 3 -34.43 -12.12 -5.93
CA THR A 3 -34.13 -13.03 -7.04
C THR A 3 -32.80 -13.72 -6.77
N GLU A 4 -32.60 -14.92 -7.32
CA GLU A 4 -31.33 -15.64 -7.20
C GLU A 4 -30.14 -14.78 -7.63
N VAL A 5 -30.35 -13.90 -8.62
CA VAL A 5 -29.36 -12.93 -9.10
C VAL A 5 -29.01 -11.88 -8.05
N GLU A 6 -29.96 -11.41 -7.24
CA GLU A 6 -29.71 -10.45 -6.17
C GLU A 6 -28.90 -11.09 -5.04
N ARG A 7 -29.24 -12.33 -4.63
CA ARG A 7 -28.44 -13.07 -3.64
C ARG A 7 -27.00 -13.30 -4.10
N LEU A 8 -26.83 -13.72 -5.35
CA LEU A 8 -25.50 -13.94 -5.92
C LEU A 8 -24.68 -12.64 -6.00
N ARG A 9 -25.32 -11.49 -6.23
CA ARG A 9 -24.64 -10.18 -6.23
C ARG A 9 -24.20 -9.77 -4.84
N GLU A 10 -25.07 -9.87 -3.84
CA GLU A 10 -24.74 -9.58 -2.44
C GLU A 10 -23.58 -10.45 -1.94
N GLU A 11 -23.61 -11.75 -2.26
CA GLU A 11 -22.53 -12.67 -1.91
C GLU A 11 -21.23 -12.31 -2.66
N ASN A 12 -21.31 -11.94 -3.94
CA ASN A 12 -20.14 -11.52 -4.69
C ASN A 12 -19.49 -10.25 -4.11
N ASP A 13 -20.31 -9.29 -3.70
CA ASP A 13 -19.83 -8.04 -3.09
C ASP A 13 -19.15 -8.30 -1.74
N LEU A 14 -19.71 -9.19 -0.91
CA LEU A 14 -19.09 -9.61 0.35
C LEU A 14 -17.78 -10.37 0.13
N LEU A 15 -17.74 -11.28 -0.86
CA LEU A 15 -16.54 -12.02 -1.20
C LEU A 15 -15.43 -11.10 -1.72
N ARG A 16 -15.77 -10.11 -2.56
CA ARG A 16 -14.82 -9.10 -3.05
C ARG A 16 -14.27 -8.25 -1.93
N LEU A 17 -15.11 -7.80 -1.00
CA LEU A 17 -14.67 -7.06 0.18
C LEU A 17 -13.69 -7.90 1.02
N ARG A 18 -13.99 -9.19 1.21
CA ARG A 18 -13.14 -10.08 2.00
C ARG A 18 -11.80 -10.37 1.32
N VAL A 19 -11.80 -10.52 -0.01
CA VAL A 19 -10.58 -10.66 -0.80
C VAL A 19 -9.74 -9.38 -0.69
N GLU A 20 -10.35 -8.20 -0.79
CA GLU A 20 -9.65 -6.91 -0.62
C GLU A 20 -9.02 -6.80 0.78
N GLU A 21 -9.73 -7.22 1.83
CA GLU A 21 -9.18 -7.27 3.20
C GLU A 21 -7.98 -8.23 3.32
N LEU A 22 -8.09 -9.44 2.76
CA LEU A 22 -7.06 -10.48 2.85
C LEU A 22 -5.84 -10.15 2.00
N GLU A 23 -6.03 -9.65 0.77
CA GLU A 23 -4.97 -9.11 -0.07
C GLU A 23 -4.28 -7.92 0.62
N GLY A 24 -5.06 -7.10 1.33
CA GLY A 24 -4.54 -6.00 2.15
C GLY A 24 -3.64 -6.42 3.31
N LEU A 25 -3.69 -7.70 3.73
CA LEU A 25 -2.79 -8.28 4.74
C LEU A 25 -1.48 -8.79 4.14
N LEU A 26 -1.41 -9.04 2.83
CA LEU A 26 -0.22 -9.56 2.17
C LEU A 26 0.72 -8.41 1.75
N LEU A 27 1.86 -8.27 2.43
CA LEU A 27 2.93 -7.30 2.08
C LEU A 27 3.72 -7.67 0.80
N ASN A 28 3.14 -8.49 -0.08
CA ASN A 28 3.77 -9.05 -1.27
C ASN A 28 2.96 -8.72 -2.53
N ALA A 29 2.65 -7.44 -2.74
CA ALA A 29 2.13 -7.02 -4.03
C ALA A 29 3.13 -7.39 -5.12
N ASP A 30 2.64 -7.92 -6.25
CA ASP A 30 3.47 -8.10 -7.43
C ASP A 30 3.76 -6.71 -8.01
N LEU A 31 4.97 -6.22 -7.74
CA LEU A 31 5.37 -4.87 -8.09
C LEU A 31 6.09 -4.89 -9.44
N PRO A 32 5.78 -3.95 -10.35
CA PRO A 32 6.43 -3.86 -11.64
C PRO A 32 7.97 -3.86 -11.50
N PRO A 33 8.69 -4.82 -12.11
CA PRO A 33 10.16 -4.87 -12.06
C PRO A 33 10.79 -3.59 -12.61
N SER A 34 10.10 -2.90 -13.52
CA SER A 34 10.48 -1.62 -14.13
C SER A 34 10.72 -0.50 -13.11
N LEU A 35 10.11 -0.57 -11.91
CA LEU A 35 10.34 0.39 -10.83
C LEU A 35 11.70 0.20 -10.12
N GLY A 36 12.37 -0.94 -10.33
CA GLY A 36 13.70 -1.24 -9.80
C GLY A 36 13.81 -1.10 -8.28
N LEU A 37 12.76 -1.45 -7.53
CA LEU A 37 12.68 -1.24 -6.08
C LEU A 37 13.55 -2.23 -5.30
N SER A 38 14.16 -1.76 -4.20
CA SER A 38 14.73 -2.68 -3.22
C SER A 38 13.60 -3.48 -2.54
N ARG A 39 13.93 -4.63 -1.95
CA ARG A 39 12.94 -5.46 -1.23
C ARG A 39 12.18 -4.66 -0.15
N THR A 40 12.89 -3.82 0.60
CA THR A 40 12.30 -2.96 1.64
C THR A 40 11.43 -1.84 1.07
N ALA A 41 11.88 -1.15 0.03
CA ALA A 41 11.07 -0.15 -0.66
C ALA A 41 9.81 -0.77 -1.29
N GLY A 42 9.93 -1.98 -1.84
CA GLY A 42 8.82 -2.76 -2.35
C GLY A 42 7.77 -3.05 -1.28
N ARG A 43 8.18 -3.52 -0.08
CA ARG A 43 7.25 -3.72 1.04
C ARG A 43 6.49 -2.45 1.42
N VAL A 44 7.15 -1.30 1.44
CA VAL A 44 6.49 -0.01 1.73
C VAL A 44 5.49 0.35 0.63
N LEU A 45 5.83 0.12 -0.65
CA LEU A 45 4.89 0.35 -1.75
C LEU A 45 3.71 -0.61 -1.69
N SER A 46 3.93 -1.90 -1.44
CA SER A 46 2.86 -2.89 -1.24
C SER A 46 1.87 -2.43 -0.16
N LEU A 47 2.39 -1.91 0.96
CA LEU A 47 1.57 -1.37 2.04
C LEU A 47 0.74 -0.15 1.61
N LEU A 48 1.31 0.75 0.80
CA LEU A 48 0.61 1.92 0.24
C LEU A 48 -0.47 1.53 -0.79
N LEU A 49 -0.25 0.46 -1.57
CA LEU A 49 -1.23 -0.06 -2.50
C LEU A 49 -2.39 -0.75 -1.76
N ALA A 50 -2.07 -1.49 -0.69
CA ALA A 50 -3.01 -2.25 0.12
C ALA A 50 -3.94 -1.40 0.98
N ARG A 51 -3.49 -0.25 1.50
CA ARG A 51 -4.24 0.54 2.49
C ARG A 51 -4.68 1.90 1.96
N THR A 52 -5.74 2.44 2.54
CA THR A 52 -6.21 3.81 2.25
C THR A 52 -5.29 4.86 2.88
N ILE A 53 -4.82 4.61 4.10
CA ILE A 53 -3.81 5.42 4.79
C ILE A 53 -2.81 4.47 5.46
N VAL A 54 -1.53 4.78 5.30
CA VAL A 54 -0.41 4.08 5.91
C VAL A 54 0.21 4.97 6.98
N THR A 55 0.08 4.58 8.25
CA THR A 55 0.73 5.30 9.35
C THR A 55 2.22 4.98 9.41
N LYS A 56 2.97 5.80 10.14
CA LYS A 56 4.40 5.55 10.36
C LYS A 56 4.62 4.20 11.04
N GLU A 57 3.82 3.89 12.05
CA GLU A 57 3.87 2.66 12.83
C GLU A 57 3.62 1.44 11.93
N ALA A 58 2.67 1.53 10.99
CA ALA A 58 2.42 0.47 10.02
C ALA A 58 3.63 0.21 9.11
N VAL A 59 4.34 1.26 8.67
CA VAL A 59 5.59 1.12 7.93
C VAL A 59 6.66 0.46 8.80
N MET A 60 6.81 0.90 10.05
CA MET A 60 7.78 0.33 10.98
C MET A 60 7.52 -1.16 11.23
N THR A 61 6.26 -1.56 11.45
CA THR A 61 5.89 -2.98 11.58
C THR A 61 6.20 -3.77 10.31
N ALA A 62 5.94 -3.22 9.13
CA ALA A 62 6.23 -3.89 7.86
C ALA A 62 7.74 -4.06 7.59
N LEU A 63 8.57 -3.12 8.07
CA LEU A 63 10.01 -3.16 7.89
C LEU A 63 10.72 -4.03 8.93
N TYR A 64 10.30 -3.95 10.20
CA TYR A 64 11.05 -4.47 11.34
C TYR A 64 10.38 -5.63 12.10
N SER A 65 9.19 -6.11 11.70
CA SER A 65 8.52 -7.21 12.42
C SER A 65 9.28 -8.55 12.42
N ILE A 66 10.24 -8.74 11.51
CA ILE A 66 10.97 -10.00 11.31
C ILE A 66 12.50 -9.82 11.54
N ALA A 67 13.01 -8.59 11.66
CA ALA A 67 14.45 -8.32 11.77
C ALA A 67 14.80 -7.72 13.14
N VAL A 68 15.53 -8.48 13.96
CA VAL A 68 15.90 -8.13 15.34
C VAL A 68 17.17 -7.26 15.41
N GLU A 69 17.94 -7.16 14.33
CA GLU A 69 19.33 -6.67 14.39
C GLU A 69 19.54 -5.19 14.03
N ASP A 70 18.56 -4.51 13.41
CA ASP A 70 18.72 -3.10 13.03
C ASP A 70 17.77 -2.22 13.84
N PRO A 71 18.29 -1.32 14.71
CA PRO A 71 17.43 -0.49 15.53
C PRO A 71 16.57 0.42 14.65
N PRO A 72 15.26 0.50 14.90
CA PRO A 72 14.36 1.34 14.11
C PRO A 72 14.75 2.82 14.20
N ASP A 73 15.14 3.43 13.07
CA ASP A 73 15.32 4.89 12.97
C ASP A 73 14.01 5.56 12.54
N ASP A 74 13.55 6.50 13.34
CA ASP A 74 12.34 7.27 13.09
C ASP A 74 12.31 8.03 11.76
N LYS A 75 13.47 8.31 11.16
CA LYS A 75 13.62 8.99 9.86
C LYS A 75 13.57 8.03 8.68
N ILE A 76 13.73 6.72 8.90
CA ILE A 76 13.83 5.75 7.80
C ILE A 76 12.57 5.73 6.95
N VAL A 77 11.39 5.92 7.57
CA VAL A 77 10.10 5.99 6.87
C VAL A 77 10.10 7.15 5.87
N ALA A 78 10.54 8.33 6.28
CA ALA A 78 10.61 9.49 5.39
C ALA A 78 11.58 9.26 4.22
N ALA A 79 12.70 8.57 4.46
CA ALA A 79 13.66 8.21 3.42
C ALA A 79 13.06 7.25 2.38
N PHE A 80 12.32 6.22 2.81
CA PHE A 80 11.61 5.32 1.91
C PHE A 80 10.53 6.04 1.11
N ILE A 81 9.72 6.89 1.74
CA ILE A 81 8.69 7.68 1.05
C ILE A 81 9.33 8.63 0.03
N PHE A 82 10.43 9.29 0.38
CA PHE A 82 11.18 10.15 -0.55
C PHE A 82 11.71 9.36 -1.76
N SER A 83 12.31 8.19 -1.51
CA SER A 83 12.80 7.30 -2.58
C SER A 83 11.67 6.83 -3.50
N LEU A 84 10.53 6.42 -2.94
CA LEU A 84 9.36 6.00 -3.71
C LEU A 84 8.79 7.15 -4.54
N ARG A 85 8.66 8.35 -3.98
CA ARG A 85 8.21 9.53 -4.73
C ARG A 85 9.09 9.78 -5.96
N ARG A 86 10.41 9.68 -5.82
CA ARG A 86 11.34 9.86 -6.96
C ARG A 86 11.15 8.81 -8.05
N LYS A 87 10.85 7.58 -7.68
CA LYS A 87 10.66 6.47 -8.62
C LYS A 87 9.28 6.44 -9.27
N LEU A 88 8.26 6.94 -8.57
CA LEU A 88 6.89 6.97 -9.04
C LEU A 88 6.55 8.23 -9.85
N ALA A 89 7.24 9.35 -9.60
CA ALA A 89 7.02 10.62 -10.30
C ALA A 89 7.10 10.50 -11.84
N PRO A 90 8.07 9.78 -12.46
CA PRO A 90 8.10 9.59 -13.91
C PRO A 90 6.86 8.90 -14.48
N HIS A 91 6.11 8.17 -13.66
CA HIS A 91 4.89 7.46 -14.04
C HIS A 91 3.62 8.25 -13.67
N GLY A 92 3.74 9.51 -13.26
CA GLY A 92 2.61 10.35 -12.90
C GLY A 92 1.86 9.90 -11.64
N VAL A 93 2.56 9.21 -10.73
CA VAL A 93 2.01 8.68 -9.47
C VAL A 93 2.51 9.52 -8.29
N ALA A 94 1.59 10.01 -7.47
CA ALA A 94 1.89 10.84 -6.31
C ALA A 94 1.65 10.10 -4.98
N ILE A 95 2.61 10.21 -4.05
CA ILE A 95 2.41 9.83 -2.64
C ILE A 95 2.12 11.09 -1.85
N HIS A 96 0.92 11.17 -1.29
CA HIS A 96 0.49 12.24 -0.42
C HIS A 96 0.84 11.96 1.04
N SER A 97 0.93 13.01 1.85
CA SER A 97 1.23 12.93 3.28
C SER A 97 0.35 13.90 4.06
N LYS A 98 -0.16 13.46 5.22
CA LYS A 98 -1.02 14.24 6.11
C LYS A 98 -0.29 14.43 7.42
N VAL A 99 -0.16 15.70 7.80
CA VAL A 99 0.41 16.16 9.07
C VAL A 99 -0.66 16.97 9.83
N GLY A 100 -0.73 16.86 11.15
CA GLY A 100 -1.70 17.59 12.00
C GLY A 100 -2.76 16.70 12.67
N ARG A 101 -3.85 17.30 13.18
CA ARG A 101 -4.90 16.58 13.93
C ARG A 101 -5.62 15.54 13.05
N GLY A 102 -5.66 14.30 13.53
CA GLY A 102 -6.17 13.11 12.84
C GLY A 102 -5.15 11.96 12.87
N ALA A 103 -5.35 10.90 12.10
CA ALA A 103 -4.34 9.86 11.90
C ALA A 103 -3.27 10.34 10.89
N PRO A 104 -2.05 10.68 11.31
CA PRO A 104 -0.98 11.07 10.39
C PRO A 104 -0.53 9.87 9.57
N GLY A 105 -0.18 10.10 8.30
CA GLY A 105 0.21 9.00 7.42
C GLY A 105 0.39 9.42 5.98
N TYR A 106 0.60 8.39 5.16
CA TYR A 106 0.87 8.47 3.73
C TYR A 106 -0.20 7.73 2.95
N TRP A 107 -0.56 8.21 1.78
CA TRP A 107 -1.49 7.51 0.89
C TRP A 107 -1.19 7.77 -0.58
N ILE A 108 -1.74 6.89 -1.41
CA ILE A 108 -1.80 7.00 -2.87
C ILE A 108 -3.29 6.99 -3.24
N THR A 109 -3.70 7.83 -4.19
CA THR A 109 -5.09 7.83 -4.66
C THR A 109 -5.42 6.52 -5.39
N ASN A 110 -6.70 6.16 -5.50
CA ASN A 110 -7.07 4.94 -6.23
C ASN A 110 -6.69 5.01 -7.72
N GLU A 111 -6.74 6.21 -8.32
CA GLU A 111 -6.26 6.44 -9.69
C GLU A 111 -4.76 6.14 -9.81
N ASP A 112 -3.96 6.64 -8.88
CA ASP A 112 -2.52 6.43 -8.91
C ASP A 112 -2.13 4.99 -8.56
N LYS A 113 -2.90 4.29 -7.70
CA LYS A 113 -2.74 2.85 -7.49
C LYS A 113 -2.97 2.06 -8.77
N ALA A 114 -3.97 2.44 -9.57
CA ALA A 114 -4.24 1.80 -10.86
C ALA A 114 -3.07 2.01 -11.84
N LYS A 115 -2.49 3.21 -11.88
CA LYS A 115 -1.29 3.49 -12.68
C LYS A 115 -0.13 2.58 -12.29
N VAL A 116 0.14 2.40 -10.99
CA VAL A 116 1.21 1.49 -10.52
C VAL A 116 0.96 0.06 -10.99
N ARG A 117 -0.29 -0.44 -10.89
CA ARG A 117 -0.65 -1.81 -11.32
C ARG A 117 -0.56 -2.00 -12.83
N ALA A 118 -0.77 -0.94 -13.62
CA ALA A 118 -0.69 -0.98 -15.08
C ALA A 118 0.76 -0.96 -15.63
N LEU A 119 1.76 -0.82 -14.76
CA LEU A 119 3.18 -0.89 -15.14
C LEU A 119 3.74 -2.33 -15.14
N SER A 120 2.98 -3.28 -14.59
CA SER A 120 3.29 -4.72 -14.58
C SER A 120 2.94 -5.36 -15.92
#